data_AF-A0A1C4S5L4-F1
#
_entry.id   AF-A0A1C4S5L4-F1
#
_cell.length_a   1.000
_cell.length_b   1.000
_cell.length_c   1.000
_cell.angle_alpha   90.00
_cell.angle_beta   90.00
_cell.angle_gamma   90.00
#
_symmetry.space_group_name_H-M   'P 1'
#
loop_
_entity.id
_entity.type
_entity.pdbx_description
1 polymer ?
#
loop_
_entity_poly.entity_id
_entity_poly.type
_entity_poly.pdbx_seq_one_letter_code
_entity_poly.pdbx_strand_id
1 'polypeptide(L)'
;MRRTASIALLLVLALCGCGSGGSGSGGGHSSAPGTAAGATTAATGAAGTSGAQTADDGNPVDGAQFCAFLGKLEPRLKGDGSAAGAEADFAVELANWIGEHPEQKPRTAADLDDASRQSCPKVRTAAVADLGASSFQDSLG
;
A
#
# COMPACT_ATOMS: atom_id res chain seq x y z
N MET A 1 -14.78 -45.75 -2.42
CA MET A 1 -15.29 -45.31 -3.73
C MET A 1 -14.15 -44.65 -4.50
N ARG A 2 -14.08 -44.88 -5.82
CA ARG A 2 -12.91 -44.70 -6.69
C ARG A 2 -12.71 -43.24 -7.11
N ARG A 3 -11.45 -42.86 -7.37
CA ARG A 3 -10.96 -41.57 -7.91
C ARG A 3 -11.40 -41.32 -9.36
N THR A 4 -11.59 -40.05 -9.74
CA THR A 4 -11.23 -39.39 -11.04
C THR A 4 -11.74 -37.94 -10.99
N ALA A 5 -10.92 -36.90 -10.80
CA ALA A 5 -10.07 -36.21 -11.79
C ALA A 5 -10.83 -35.65 -13.00
N SER A 6 -10.93 -34.32 -13.11
CA SER A 6 -10.75 -33.55 -14.36
C SER A 6 -10.79 -32.04 -14.06
N ILE A 7 -9.60 -31.51 -13.77
CA ILE A 7 -9.27 -30.10 -13.87
C ILE A 7 -9.18 -29.78 -15.37
N ALA A 8 -9.97 -28.83 -15.85
CA ALA A 8 -9.82 -28.26 -17.18
C ALA A 8 -9.86 -26.72 -17.06
N LEU A 9 -8.77 -26.16 -16.53
CA LEU A 9 -8.51 -24.73 -16.54
C LEU A 9 -7.86 -24.39 -17.88
N LEU A 10 -8.67 -23.98 -18.85
CA LEU A 10 -8.20 -23.47 -20.14
C LEU A 10 -7.69 -22.03 -19.95
N LEU A 11 -6.38 -21.90 -19.70
CA LEU A 11 -5.66 -20.63 -19.87
C LEU A 11 -5.59 -20.29 -21.36
N VAL A 12 -6.22 -19.19 -21.77
CA VAL A 12 -5.94 -18.53 -23.05
C VAL A 12 -5.29 -17.18 -22.73
N LEU A 13 -3.97 -17.16 -22.72
CA LEU A 13 -3.18 -15.92 -22.79
C LEU A 13 -3.22 -15.42 -24.23
N ALA A 14 -3.84 -14.27 -24.47
CA ALA A 14 -3.65 -13.49 -25.69
C ALA A 14 -2.82 -12.24 -25.37
N LEU A 15 -1.51 -12.33 -25.63
CA LEU A 15 -0.61 -11.18 -25.73
C LEU A 15 -0.80 -10.50 -27.10
N CYS A 16 -1.14 -9.21 -27.10
CA CYS A 16 -0.96 -8.25 -28.19
C CYS A 16 -1.27 -6.85 -27.59
N GLY A 17 -0.45 -5.81 -27.66
CA GLY A 17 0.76 -5.60 -28.43
C GLY A 17 1.40 -4.25 -28.09
N CYS A 18 2.56 -4.07 -28.70
CA CYS A 18 3.54 -2.98 -28.66
C CYS A 18 3.00 -1.60 -29.07
N GLY A 19 3.57 -0.52 -28.52
CA GLY A 19 3.35 0.86 -28.99
C GLY A 19 4.31 1.87 -28.35
N SER A 20 5.39 2.18 -29.06
CA SER A 20 6.51 3.05 -28.69
C SER A 20 6.23 4.56 -28.71
N GLY A 21 6.97 5.31 -27.88
CA GLY A 21 7.65 6.54 -28.32
C GLY A 21 7.10 7.87 -27.80
N GLY A 22 8.00 8.68 -27.22
CA GLY A 22 7.74 10.11 -27.00
C GLY A 22 8.64 10.78 -25.95
N SER A 23 9.93 10.92 -26.23
CA SER A 23 10.82 11.83 -25.49
C SER A 23 10.47 13.30 -25.81
N GLY A 24 10.28 14.11 -24.78
CA GLY A 24 10.19 15.57 -24.88
C GLY A 24 11.05 16.23 -23.80
N SER A 25 12.19 16.78 -24.20
CA SER A 25 13.04 17.65 -23.39
C SER A 25 12.67 19.12 -23.59
N GLY A 26 12.68 19.87 -22.49
CA GLY A 26 12.64 21.34 -22.41
C GLY A 26 12.33 21.70 -20.95
N GLY A 27 13.12 22.43 -20.18
CA GLY A 27 14.08 23.47 -20.50
C GLY A 27 13.55 24.78 -19.94
N GLY A 28 13.99 25.19 -18.74
CA GLY A 28 14.05 26.61 -18.38
C GLY A 28 13.57 27.06 -17.00
N HIS A 29 14.55 27.43 -16.17
CA HIS A 29 14.66 28.63 -15.32
C HIS A 29 13.80 28.82 -14.06
N SER A 30 14.50 28.59 -12.94
CA SER A 30 14.78 29.52 -11.82
C SER A 30 13.73 30.54 -11.41
N SER A 31 13.20 30.35 -10.20
CA SER A 31 12.70 31.43 -9.35
C SER A 31 13.19 31.19 -7.92
N ALA A 32 13.85 32.21 -7.36
CA ALA A 32 14.42 32.21 -6.01
C ALA A 32 13.34 32.20 -4.91
N PRO A 33 13.69 31.74 -3.71
CA PRO A 33 13.12 32.32 -2.49
C PRO A 33 14.20 32.98 -1.64
N GLY A 34 13.95 34.24 -1.30
CA GLY A 34 14.72 34.98 -0.31
C GLY A 34 14.33 34.61 1.13
N THR A 35 15.33 34.76 2.00
CA THR A 35 15.26 35.24 3.39
C THR A 35 14.25 34.62 4.35
N ALA A 36 14.73 33.91 5.37
CA ALA A 36 14.84 34.45 6.73
C ALA A 36 15.51 33.46 7.68
N ALA A 37 16.49 33.97 8.44
CA ALA A 37 17.02 33.35 9.64
C ALA A 37 15.98 33.41 10.78
N GLY A 38 15.94 32.37 11.60
CA GLY A 38 15.15 32.33 12.83
C GLY A 38 15.43 31.05 13.62
N ALA A 39 16.14 31.21 14.74
CA ALA A 39 16.49 30.20 15.73
C ALA A 39 15.25 29.40 16.21
N THR A 40 15.32 28.24 16.88
CA THR A 40 15.91 28.05 18.21
C THR A 40 15.63 26.60 18.68
N THR A 41 16.52 26.08 19.53
CA THR A 41 16.28 25.11 20.62
C THR A 41 16.11 23.62 20.31
N ALA A 42 17.14 22.88 20.73
CA ALA A 42 17.14 21.46 21.02
C ALA A 42 16.17 21.13 22.16
N ALA A 43 15.41 20.05 21.99
CA ALA A 43 14.78 19.32 23.08
C ALA A 43 15.22 17.86 23.02
N THR A 44 16.17 17.54 23.90
CA THR A 44 16.48 16.20 24.35
C THR A 44 15.25 15.60 25.03
N GLY A 45 14.78 14.46 24.54
CA GLY A 45 13.73 13.66 25.16
C GLY A 45 13.91 12.19 24.80
N ALA A 46 14.60 11.45 25.67
CA ALA A 46 14.77 10.01 25.57
C ALA A 46 13.49 9.27 26.03
N ALA A 47 13.03 8.30 25.25
CA ALA A 47 12.25 7.11 25.64
C ALA A 47 11.74 6.43 24.35
N GLY A 48 11.85 5.13 24.10
CA GLY A 48 12.46 4.04 24.84
C GLY A 48 12.72 2.89 23.86
N THR A 49 13.82 2.17 24.08
CA THR A 49 14.13 0.92 23.42
C THR A 49 13.04 -0.09 23.73
N SER A 50 12.24 -0.44 22.72
CA SER A 50 11.37 -1.60 22.74
C SER A 50 11.88 -2.54 21.65
N GLY A 51 12.44 -3.67 22.09
CA GLY A 51 12.85 -4.84 21.31
C GLY A 51 13.16 -4.65 19.83
N ALA A 52 14.44 -4.65 19.48
CA ALA A 52 14.87 -5.05 18.15
C ALA A 52 14.48 -6.53 17.96
N GLN A 53 13.26 -6.78 17.49
CA GLN A 53 12.93 -8.04 16.83
C GLN A 53 13.83 -8.11 15.59
N THR A 54 14.50 -9.25 15.43
CA THR A 54 15.34 -9.58 14.29
C THR A 54 14.69 -9.05 13.01
N ALA A 55 15.37 -8.13 12.34
CA ALA A 55 14.89 -7.56 11.10
C ALA A 55 14.87 -8.67 10.03
N ASP A 56 13.74 -9.37 9.92
CA ASP A 56 13.43 -10.22 8.78
C ASP A 56 13.56 -9.38 7.50
N ASP A 57 14.05 -9.95 6.41
CA ASP A 57 14.44 -9.24 5.17
C ASP A 57 13.25 -8.68 4.33
N GLY A 58 12.16 -8.22 4.97
CA GLY A 58 11.10 -7.49 4.27
C GLY A 58 11.50 -6.05 3.95
N ASN A 59 11.12 -5.56 2.77
CA ASN A 59 11.36 -4.19 2.35
C ASN A 59 10.21 -3.31 2.87
N PRO A 60 10.48 -2.17 3.52
CA PRO A 60 9.43 -1.30 4.03
C PRO A 60 8.46 -0.90 2.93
N VAL A 61 7.17 -0.89 3.26
CA VAL A 61 6.12 -0.45 2.34
C VAL A 61 6.26 1.05 2.09
N ASP A 62 6.35 1.45 0.82
CA ASP A 62 6.33 2.86 0.46
C ASP A 62 4.94 3.44 0.75
N GLY A 63 4.85 4.31 1.75
CA GLY A 63 3.59 4.85 2.20
C GLY A 63 2.87 5.71 1.16
N ALA A 64 3.59 6.36 0.23
CA ALA A 64 2.98 7.16 -0.81
C ALA A 64 2.31 6.27 -1.88
N GLN A 65 2.99 5.22 -2.34
CA GLN A 65 2.44 4.24 -3.27
C GLN A 65 1.28 3.47 -2.64
N PHE A 66 1.45 3.00 -1.40
CA PHE A 66 0.37 2.31 -0.68
C PHE A 66 -0.83 3.22 -0.46
N CYS A 67 -0.61 4.50 -0.18
CA CYS A 67 -1.70 5.46 -0.11
C CYS A 67 -2.44 5.65 -1.43
N ALA A 68 -1.70 5.73 -2.55
CA ALA A 68 -2.29 5.84 -3.87
C ALA A 68 -3.13 4.60 -4.23
N PHE A 69 -2.69 3.42 -3.80
CA PHE A 69 -3.47 2.18 -3.87
C PHE A 69 -4.76 2.29 -3.05
N LEU A 70 -4.68 2.63 -1.77
CA LEU A 70 -5.86 2.78 -0.91
C LEU A 70 -6.86 3.81 -1.44
N GLY A 71 -6.39 4.95 -1.95
CA GLY A 71 -7.26 5.99 -2.51
C GLY A 71 -8.04 5.54 -3.76
N LYS A 72 -7.53 4.58 -4.52
CA LYS A 72 -8.25 3.97 -5.66
C LYS A 72 -9.23 2.88 -5.21
N LEU A 73 -8.94 2.24 -4.08
CA LEU A 73 -9.66 1.08 -3.59
C LEU A 73 -10.83 1.45 -2.66
N GLU A 74 -10.68 2.50 -1.84
CA GLU A 74 -11.70 2.97 -0.87
C GLU A 74 -13.12 3.07 -1.48
N PRO A 75 -13.33 3.67 -2.67
CA PRO A 75 -14.67 3.76 -3.25
C PRO A 75 -15.30 2.40 -3.58
N ARG A 76 -14.48 1.37 -3.82
CA ARG A 76 -14.94 0.00 -4.10
C ARG A 76 -15.30 -0.75 -2.83
N LEU A 77 -14.45 -0.66 -1.80
CA LEU A 77 -14.70 -1.28 -0.48
C LEU A 77 -16.06 -0.83 0.10
N LYS A 78 -16.38 0.45 -0.04
CA LYS A 78 -17.69 1.01 0.35
C LYS A 78 -18.87 0.38 -0.41
N GLY A 79 -18.64 -0.07 -1.64
CA GLY A 79 -19.63 -0.62 -2.55
C GLY A 79 -19.97 -2.11 -2.33
N ASP A 80 -19.14 -2.85 -1.59
CA ASP A 80 -19.29 -4.31 -1.42
C ASP A 80 -20.48 -4.72 -0.52
N GLY A 81 -21.11 -3.76 0.16
CA GLY A 81 -22.36 -3.96 0.90
C GLY A 81 -22.22 -4.75 2.22
N SER A 82 -21.00 -5.21 2.56
CA SER A 82 -20.67 -5.83 3.84
C SER A 82 -19.18 -5.74 4.13
N ALA A 83 -18.80 -5.72 5.41
CA ALA A 83 -17.39 -5.70 5.83
C ALA A 83 -16.62 -6.94 5.34
N ALA A 84 -17.24 -8.13 5.37
CA ALA A 84 -16.60 -9.35 4.88
C ALA A 84 -16.36 -9.34 3.35
N GLY A 85 -17.26 -8.71 2.58
CA GLY A 85 -17.06 -8.48 1.14
C GLY A 85 -15.90 -7.53 0.89
N ALA A 86 -15.85 -6.42 1.62
CA ALA A 86 -14.77 -5.45 1.54
C ALA A 86 -13.41 -6.03 1.94
N GLU A 87 -13.35 -6.88 2.97
CA GLU A 87 -12.13 -7.61 3.33
C GLU A 87 -11.66 -8.53 2.22
N ALA A 88 -12.57 -9.27 1.59
CA ALA A 88 -12.23 -10.15 0.48
C ALA A 88 -11.71 -9.37 -0.74
N ASP A 89 -12.37 -8.28 -1.13
CA ASP A 89 -11.92 -7.40 -2.23
C ASP A 89 -10.56 -6.78 -1.89
N PHE A 90 -10.40 -6.28 -0.66
CA PHE A 90 -9.14 -5.72 -0.18
C PHE A 90 -8.00 -6.72 -0.23
N ALA A 91 -8.21 -7.95 0.23
CA ALA A 91 -7.18 -8.99 0.22
C ALA A 91 -6.75 -9.36 -1.21
N VAL A 92 -7.71 -9.46 -2.14
CA VAL A 92 -7.44 -9.76 -3.56
C VAL A 92 -6.66 -8.62 -4.20
N GLU A 93 -7.13 -7.38 -4.06
CA GLU A 93 -6.49 -6.22 -4.67
C GLU A 93 -5.13 -5.92 -4.05
N LEU A 94 -4.95 -6.16 -2.74
CA LEU A 94 -3.65 -6.05 -2.07
C LEU A 94 -2.66 -7.10 -2.60
N ALA A 95 -3.09 -8.35 -2.78
CA ALA A 95 -2.25 -9.40 -3.35
C ALA A 95 -1.85 -9.07 -4.80
N ASN A 96 -2.79 -8.55 -5.60
CA ASN A 96 -2.50 -8.08 -6.96
C ASN A 96 -1.48 -6.93 -6.95
N TRP A 97 -1.70 -5.92 -6.09
CA TRP A 97 -0.80 -4.77 -5.97
C TRP A 97 0.62 -5.19 -5.56
N ILE A 98 0.77 -6.07 -4.57
CA ILE A 98 2.09 -6.61 -4.18
C ILE A 98 2.73 -7.41 -5.33
N GLY A 99 1.94 -8.14 -6.12
CA GLY A 99 2.41 -8.85 -7.31
C GLY A 99 2.93 -7.91 -8.41
N GLU A 100 2.30 -6.76 -8.58
CA GLU A 100 2.72 -5.71 -9.53
C GLU A 100 3.89 -4.87 -9.02
N HIS A 101 4.06 -4.82 -7.70
CA HIS A 101 5.08 -4.04 -7.01
C HIS A 101 5.97 -4.96 -6.15
N PRO A 102 6.86 -5.77 -6.75
CA PRO A 102 7.67 -6.74 -6.02
C PRO A 102 8.67 -6.11 -5.03
N GLU A 103 8.91 -4.80 -5.14
CA GLU A 103 9.64 -4.00 -4.16
C GLU A 103 8.86 -3.78 -2.85
N GLN A 104 7.54 -3.91 -2.86
CA GLN A 104 6.67 -3.75 -1.70
C GLN A 104 6.55 -5.10 -0.99
N LYS A 105 7.27 -5.25 0.12
CA LYS A 105 7.33 -6.52 0.87
C LYS A 105 6.96 -6.31 2.33
N PRO A 106 5.68 -6.03 2.63
CA PRO A 106 5.20 -6.05 4.01
C PRO A 106 5.50 -7.43 4.61
N ARG A 107 6.10 -7.44 5.80
CA ARG A 107 6.34 -8.66 6.60
C ARG A 107 5.07 -9.04 7.34
N THR A 108 4.32 -8.02 7.75
CA THR A 108 3.07 -8.15 8.48
C THR A 108 2.06 -7.12 7.99
N ALA A 109 0.78 -7.31 8.31
CA ALA A 109 -0.24 -6.30 8.03
C ALA A 109 -0.02 -5.01 8.85
N ALA A 110 0.68 -5.07 9.98
CA ALA A 110 1.09 -3.90 10.74
C ALA A 110 2.03 -2.97 9.93
N ASP A 111 2.83 -3.48 9.00
CA ASP A 111 3.67 -2.64 8.13
C ASP A 111 2.81 -1.74 7.22
N LEU A 112 1.62 -2.22 6.81
CA LEU A 112 0.63 -1.44 6.05
C LEU A 112 0.01 -0.35 6.92
N ASP A 113 -0.26 -0.66 8.18
CA ASP A 113 -0.74 0.32 9.15
C ASP A 113 0.28 1.44 9.34
N ASP A 114 1.55 1.12 9.53
CA ASP A 114 2.59 2.10 9.76
C ASP A 114 2.85 2.97 8.52
N ALA A 115 2.90 2.38 7.34
CA ALA A 115 3.07 3.11 6.08
C ALA A 115 1.92 4.10 5.83
N SER A 116 0.68 3.66 6.00
CA SER A 116 -0.50 4.48 5.74
C SER A 116 -0.81 5.50 6.84
N ARG A 117 -0.46 5.24 8.11
CA ARG A 117 -0.59 6.21 9.22
C ARG A 117 0.24 7.46 8.96
N GLN A 118 1.44 7.28 8.43
CA GLN A 118 2.37 8.38 8.17
C GLN A 118 2.00 9.14 6.89
N SER A 119 1.65 8.42 5.82
CA SER A 119 1.45 9.03 4.51
C SER A 119 0.04 9.51 4.25
N CYS A 120 -1.00 8.84 4.76
CA CYS A 120 -2.39 9.28 4.60
C CYS A 120 -3.36 8.74 5.66
N PRO A 121 -3.32 9.30 6.88
CA PRO A 121 -4.10 8.80 8.01
C PRO A 121 -5.61 8.84 7.77
N LYS A 122 -6.12 9.80 6.97
CA LYS A 122 -7.55 9.90 6.66
C LYS A 122 -8.03 8.76 5.77
N VAL A 123 -7.30 8.48 4.68
CA VAL A 123 -7.62 7.39 3.75
C VAL A 123 -7.49 6.05 4.45
N ARG A 124 -6.44 5.85 5.25
CA ARG A 124 -6.31 4.67 6.13
C ARG A 124 -7.57 4.48 6.98
N THR A 125 -7.99 5.54 7.68
CA THR A 125 -9.12 5.46 8.62
C THR A 125 -10.42 5.10 7.90
N ALA A 126 -10.66 5.65 6.72
CA ALA A 126 -11.82 5.30 5.90
C ALA A 126 -11.75 3.84 5.45
N ALA A 127 -10.62 3.42 4.88
CA ALA A 127 -10.43 2.06 4.40
C ALA A 127 -10.66 1.02 5.51
N VAL A 128 -9.97 1.12 6.66
CA VAL A 128 -10.13 0.12 7.74
C VAL A 128 -11.54 0.12 8.34
N ALA A 129 -12.24 1.27 8.34
CA ALA A 129 -13.63 1.34 8.77
C ALA A 129 -14.57 0.60 7.82
N ASP A 130 -14.35 0.70 6.50
CA ASP A 130 -15.12 -0.06 5.50
C ASP A 130 -14.84 -1.57 5.60
N LEU A 131 -13.62 -1.97 6.02
CA LEU A 131 -13.29 -3.35 6.38
C LEU A 131 -13.91 -3.82 7.71
N GLY A 132 -14.56 -2.93 8.47
CA GLY A 132 -15.10 -3.25 9.79
C GLY A 132 -14.04 -3.49 10.87
N ALA A 133 -12.82 -2.98 10.66
CA ALA A 133 -11.66 -3.20 11.51
C ALA A 133 -11.05 -1.89 12.04
N SER A 134 -10.16 -2.00 13.04
CA SER A 134 -9.44 -0.82 13.58
C SER A 134 -8.08 -0.57 12.90
N SER A 135 -7.59 -1.58 12.18
CA SER A 135 -6.28 -1.63 11.53
C SER A 135 -6.24 -2.71 10.45
N PHE A 136 -5.30 -2.61 9.51
CA PHE A 136 -5.06 -3.70 8.56
C PHE A 136 -4.61 -4.97 9.28
N GLN A 137 -3.83 -4.84 10.36
CA GLN A 137 -3.46 -5.96 11.22
C GLN A 137 -4.65 -6.66 11.92
N ASP A 138 -5.75 -5.95 12.14
CA ASP A 138 -6.96 -6.51 12.77
C ASP A 138 -7.84 -7.22 11.73
N SER A 139 -7.82 -6.74 10.48
CA SER A 139 -8.55 -7.33 9.37
C SER A 139 -7.84 -8.53 8.72
N LEU A 140 -6.51 -8.50 8.58
CA LEU A 140 -5.74 -9.51 7.84
C LEU A 140 -4.90 -10.44 8.72
N GLY A 141 -4.82 -10.16 10.03
CA GLY A 141 -3.87 -10.76 10.97
C GLY A 141 -4.39 -11.94 11.77
#